data_AF-A0A957F897-F1
#
_entry.id   AF-A0A957F897-F1
#
_cell.length_a   1.000
_cell.length_b   1.000
_cell.length_c   1.000
_cell.angle_alpha   90.00
_cell.angle_beta   90.00
_cell.angle_gamma   90.00
#
_symmetry.space_group_name_H-M   'P 1'
#
loop_
_entity.id
_entity.type
_entity.pdbx_description
1 polymer ?
#
loop_
_entity_poly.entity_id
_entity_poly.type
_entity_poly.pdbx_seq_one_letter_code
_entity_poly.pdbx_strand_id
1 'polypeptide(L)'
;MRPRATAQSWRIKPMPAQTHALLIAGTYSSQEMQQIALGFIPVDQQDRWFLYFADGWLHVHRSWTGTCIFQLQLTPAEDGGFQTETLIVNRDPAEYRMTDDEYNVALVSYLIDHLLLNRFAELPLPGKMSDADAARHRQHVMGSKPGGSIRLNIVNGQ
;
A
#
# COMPACT_ATOMS: atom_id res chain seq x y z
N MET A 1 16.10 11.24 13.00
CA MET A 1 14.76 10.63 12.98
C MET A 1 14.05 11.09 11.73
N ARG A 2 13.36 10.19 11.03
CA ARG A 2 12.48 10.57 9.91
C ARG A 2 11.26 11.32 10.46
N PRO A 3 10.82 12.43 9.84
CA PRO A 3 9.58 13.09 10.25
C PRO A 3 8.39 12.17 9.97
N ARG A 4 7.39 12.20 10.87
CA ARG A 4 6.13 11.47 10.68
C ARG A 4 5.32 12.11 9.54
N ALA A 5 4.93 11.31 8.57
CA ALA A 5 3.98 11.68 7.53
C ALA A 5 2.58 11.90 8.11
N THR A 6 1.94 12.99 7.70
CA THR A 6 0.57 13.37 8.04
C THR A 6 -0.17 13.79 6.78
N ALA A 7 -1.49 13.90 6.81
CA ALA A 7 -2.28 14.38 5.67
C ALA A 7 -1.83 15.76 5.12
N GLN A 8 -1.12 16.56 5.92
CA GLN A 8 -0.57 17.88 5.53
C GLN A 8 0.85 17.80 4.96
N SER A 9 1.51 16.64 5.05
CA SER A 9 2.89 16.44 4.60
C SER A 9 3.02 16.34 3.08
N TRP A 10 1.90 16.20 2.36
CA TRP A 10 1.89 16.08 0.89
C TRP A 10 0.59 16.61 0.29
N ARG A 11 0.62 16.91 -1.02
CA ARG A 11 -0.60 17.24 -1.77
C ARG A 11 -1.39 15.97 -2.06
N ILE A 12 -2.52 15.80 -1.38
CA ILE A 12 -3.38 14.62 -1.51
C ILE A 12 -4.78 14.96 -2.03
N LYS A 13 -5.43 13.95 -2.61
CA LYS A 13 -6.87 13.91 -2.92
C LYS A 13 -7.53 12.89 -1.99
N PRO A 14 -8.79 13.09 -1.58
CA PRO A 14 -9.51 12.09 -0.81
C PRO A 14 -9.70 10.79 -1.61
N MET A 15 -10.01 9.70 -0.91
CA MET A 15 -10.55 8.49 -1.56
C MET A 15 -11.84 8.86 -2.31
N PRO A 16 -12.00 8.46 -3.60
CA PRO A 16 -13.22 8.77 -4.35
C PRO A 16 -14.43 7.98 -3.83
N ALA A 17 -15.63 8.30 -4.33
CA ALA A 17 -16.85 7.56 -4.00
C ALA A 17 -16.90 6.15 -4.62
N GLN A 18 -16.23 5.96 -5.77
CA GLN A 18 -16.14 4.65 -6.43
C GLN A 18 -15.00 3.85 -5.81
N THR A 19 -15.34 2.89 -4.96
CA THR A 19 -14.37 2.05 -4.23
C THR A 19 -14.78 0.59 -4.22
N HIS A 20 -13.82 -0.28 -3.91
CA HIS A 20 -14.07 -1.68 -3.60
C HIS A 20 -13.40 -2.04 -2.28
N ALA A 21 -14.16 -2.65 -1.37
CA ALA A 21 -13.63 -3.11 -0.08
C ALA A 21 -13.31 -4.60 -0.17
N LEU A 22 -12.11 -4.97 0.27
CA LEU A 22 -11.60 -6.33 0.35
C LEU A 22 -11.40 -6.70 1.82
N LEU A 23 -11.87 -7.89 2.19
CA LEU A 23 -11.56 -8.49 3.49
C LEU A 23 -10.21 -9.20 3.40
N ILE A 24 -9.28 -8.79 4.24
CA ILE A 24 -7.91 -9.29 4.25
C ILE A 24 -7.46 -9.62 5.67
N ALA A 25 -6.48 -10.49 5.79
CA ALA A 25 -5.83 -10.82 7.05
C ALA A 25 -4.31 -10.63 6.94
N GLY A 26 -3.77 -10.04 7.98
CA GLY A 26 -2.35 -9.74 8.16
C GLY A 26 -2.14 -9.23 9.58
N THR A 27 -0.95 -9.44 10.11
CA THR A 27 -0.58 -8.99 11.46
C THR A 27 0.75 -8.25 11.42
N TYR A 28 0.89 -7.30 12.32
CA TYR A 28 2.09 -6.49 12.53
C TYR A 28 2.36 -6.40 14.03
N SER A 29 3.60 -6.62 14.44
CA SER A 29 4.03 -6.38 15.81
C SER A 29 3.92 -4.90 16.19
N SER A 30 3.91 -4.60 17.48
CA SER A 30 3.96 -3.23 17.99
C SER A 30 5.16 -2.44 17.46
N GLN A 31 6.31 -3.09 17.25
CA GLN A 31 7.51 -2.46 16.70
C GLN A 31 7.35 -2.11 15.21
N GLU A 32 6.76 -3.00 14.41
CA GLU A 32 6.43 -2.71 13.02
C GLU A 32 5.42 -1.58 12.93
N MET A 33 4.41 -1.60 13.79
CA MET A 33 3.38 -0.55 13.80
C MET A 33 3.98 0.83 14.13
N GLN A 34 4.99 0.91 15.00
CA GLN A 34 5.72 2.16 15.23
C GLN A 34 6.36 2.72 13.96
N GLN A 35 6.90 1.85 13.09
CA GLN A 35 7.46 2.27 11.80
C GLN A 35 6.36 2.63 10.79
N ILE A 36 5.29 1.83 10.72
CA ILE A 36 4.13 2.11 9.86
C ILE A 36 3.51 3.47 10.21
N ALA A 37 3.41 3.79 11.51
CA ALA A 37 2.86 5.05 11.98
C ALA A 37 3.68 6.29 11.59
N LEU A 38 4.97 6.13 11.28
CA LEU A 38 5.80 7.21 10.73
C LEU A 38 5.47 7.51 9.27
N GLY A 39 4.91 6.55 8.52
CA GLY A 39 4.56 6.69 7.12
C GLY A 39 5.77 6.93 6.20
N PHE A 40 5.48 7.40 4.98
CA PHE A 40 6.48 7.67 3.95
C PHE A 40 6.21 9.01 3.25
N ILE A 41 7.16 9.93 3.38
CA ILE A 41 7.22 11.18 2.60
C ILE A 41 8.23 10.97 1.44
N PRO A 42 7.82 11.15 0.16
CA PRO A 42 8.71 11.16 -1.00
C PRO A 42 9.86 12.15 -0.84
N VAL A 43 11.07 11.77 -1.27
CA VAL A 43 12.24 12.66 -1.29
C VAL A 43 12.77 12.88 -2.71
N ASP A 44 12.61 11.90 -3.60
CA ASP A 44 12.97 12.00 -5.02
C ASP A 44 11.70 12.09 -5.90
N GLN A 45 11.82 12.71 -7.08
CA GLN A 45 10.80 12.68 -8.13
C GLN A 45 10.49 11.24 -8.61
N GLN A 46 11.40 10.31 -8.37
CA GLN A 46 11.19 8.88 -8.64
C GLN A 46 10.33 8.19 -7.58
N ASP A 47 10.15 8.77 -6.40
CA ASP A 47 9.30 8.23 -5.34
C ASP A 47 7.84 8.46 -5.70
N ARG A 48 7.14 7.38 -6.04
CA ARG A 48 5.79 7.44 -6.59
C ARG A 48 4.67 7.40 -5.57
N TRP A 49 5.03 7.23 -4.30
CA TRP A 49 4.10 6.90 -3.24
C TRP A 49 4.27 7.82 -2.05
N PHE A 50 3.16 8.26 -1.50
CA PHE A 50 3.07 8.98 -0.24
C PHE A 50 2.16 8.18 0.69
N LEU A 51 2.65 7.84 1.88
CA LEU A 51 1.92 7.02 2.85
C LEU A 51 1.83 7.75 4.18
N TYR A 52 0.67 7.75 4.82
CA TYR A 52 0.52 8.25 6.18
C TYR A 52 -0.52 7.45 6.97
N PHE A 53 -0.33 7.36 8.28
CA PHE A 53 -1.24 6.68 9.19
C PHE A 53 -2.01 7.68 10.05
N ALA A 54 -3.34 7.64 9.98
CA ALA A 54 -4.25 8.47 10.75
C ALA A 54 -5.54 7.69 11.05
N ASP A 55 -6.09 7.88 12.26
CA ASP A 55 -7.42 7.40 12.64
C ASP A 55 -7.68 5.89 12.41
N GLY A 56 -6.64 5.06 12.57
CA GLY A 56 -6.73 3.61 12.35
C GLY A 56 -6.53 3.16 10.90
N TRP A 57 -6.22 4.08 9.99
CA TRP A 57 -6.04 3.80 8.57
C TRP A 57 -4.65 4.21 8.07
N LEU A 58 -4.02 3.32 7.32
CA LEU A 58 -2.88 3.64 6.47
C LEU A 58 -3.41 4.07 5.10
N HIS A 59 -3.20 5.34 4.77
CA HIS A 59 -3.57 5.92 3.50
C HIS A 59 -2.39 5.83 2.54
N VAL A 60 -2.62 5.31 1.33
CA VAL A 60 -1.60 5.11 0.31
C VAL A 60 -1.96 5.92 -0.93
N HIS A 61 -1.14 6.93 -1.21
CA HIS A 61 -1.37 7.87 -2.30
C HIS A 61 -0.27 7.78 -3.35
N ARG A 62 -0.62 8.13 -4.58
CA ARG A 62 0.37 8.46 -5.61
C ARG A 62 0.92 9.86 -5.36
N SER A 63 2.24 10.00 -5.25
CA SER A 63 2.90 11.27 -4.93
C SER A 63 2.65 12.35 -6.00
N TRP A 64 2.61 11.96 -7.28
CA TRP A 64 2.54 12.89 -8.41
C TRP A 64 1.16 13.55 -8.64
N THR A 65 0.08 12.90 -8.24
CA THR A 65 -1.31 13.30 -8.52
C THR A 65 -2.10 13.50 -7.24
N GLY A 66 -1.56 13.06 -6.10
CA GLY A 66 -2.23 13.02 -4.81
C GLY A 66 -3.32 11.96 -4.70
N THR A 67 -3.59 11.21 -5.76
CA THR A 67 -4.67 10.20 -5.82
C THR A 67 -4.52 9.19 -4.70
N CYS A 68 -5.56 9.01 -3.87
CA CYS A 68 -5.62 7.93 -2.89
C CYS A 68 -5.94 6.63 -3.62
N ILE A 69 -5.05 5.64 -3.54
CA ILE A 69 -5.23 4.34 -4.21
C ILE A 69 -5.75 3.31 -3.22
N PHE A 70 -5.20 3.31 -2.00
CA PHE A 70 -5.57 2.35 -0.97
C PHE A 70 -5.79 3.02 0.38
N GLN A 71 -6.72 2.47 1.16
CA GLN A 71 -6.81 2.69 2.60
C GLN A 71 -6.85 1.32 3.28
N LEU A 72 -5.84 1.05 4.10
CA LEU A 72 -5.71 -0.19 4.86
C LEU A 72 -6.07 0.07 6.32
N GLN A 73 -7.05 -0.65 6.84
CA GLN A 73 -7.43 -0.59 8.25
C GLN A 73 -6.43 -1.38 9.10
N LEU A 74 -5.94 -0.78 10.17
CA LEU A 74 -5.13 -1.46 11.20
C LEU A 74 -5.77 -1.26 12.57
N THR A 75 -6.14 -2.36 13.22
CA THR A 75 -6.74 -2.38 14.57
C THR A 75 -5.81 -3.08 15.55
N PRO A 76 -5.77 -2.68 16.84
CA PRO A 76 -5.02 -3.42 17.86
C PRO A 76 -5.51 -4.86 17.98
N ALA A 77 -4.57 -5.80 18.10
CA ALA A 77 -4.84 -7.22 18.34
C ALA A 77 -4.66 -7.58 19.83
N GLU A 78 -5.23 -8.72 20.25
CA GLU A 78 -5.17 -9.18 21.65
C GLU A 78 -3.74 -9.48 22.14
N ASP A 79 -2.84 -9.83 21.23
CA ASP A 79 -1.43 -10.14 21.50
C ASP A 79 -0.55 -8.89 21.67
N GLY A 80 -1.13 -7.69 21.64
CA GLY A 80 -0.43 -6.41 21.72
C GLY A 80 0.18 -5.95 20.39
N GLY A 81 -0.05 -6.67 19.30
CA GLY A 81 0.22 -6.26 17.93
C GLY A 81 -0.96 -5.51 17.29
N PHE A 82 -0.96 -5.49 15.96
CA PHE A 82 -2.02 -4.93 15.12
C PHE A 82 -2.40 -5.95 14.06
N GLN A 83 -3.67 -5.94 13.66
CA GLN A 83 -4.19 -6.77 12.59
C GLN A 83 -4.85 -5.90 11.51
N THR A 84 -4.91 -6.43 10.30
CA THR A 84 -5.66 -5.84 9.19
C THR A 84 -6.96 -6.57 8.99
N GLU A 85 -8.03 -5.84 8.68
CA GLU A 85 -9.35 -6.41 8.41
C GLU A 85 -9.88 -5.99 7.03
N THR A 86 -9.71 -4.70 6.71
CA THR A 86 -10.31 -4.10 5.51
C THR A 86 -9.26 -3.37 4.68
N LEU A 87 -9.26 -3.62 3.38
CA LEU A 87 -8.57 -2.82 2.37
C LEU A 87 -9.61 -2.15 1.45
N ILE A 88 -9.68 -0.83 1.47
CA ILE A 88 -10.46 -0.05 0.51
C ILE A 88 -9.56 0.31 -0.67
N VAL A 89 -10.00 -0.07 -1.87
CA VAL A 89 -9.30 0.16 -3.13
C VAL A 89 -10.07 1.19 -3.97
N ASN A 90 -9.37 2.18 -4.52
CA ASN A 90 -9.91 3.12 -5.49
C ASN A 90 -10.39 2.36 -6.75
N ARG A 91 -11.63 2.63 -7.20
CA ARG A 91 -12.21 2.04 -8.42
C ARG A 91 -12.71 3.08 -9.41
N ASP A 92 -12.31 4.34 -9.26
CA ASP A 92 -12.51 5.32 -10.31
C ASP A 92 -11.54 5.02 -11.47
N PRO A 93 -12.04 4.58 -12.65
CA PRO A 93 -11.18 4.20 -13.77
C PRO A 93 -10.41 5.37 -14.39
N ALA A 94 -10.79 6.62 -14.08
CA ALA A 94 -10.02 7.81 -14.44
C ALA A 94 -8.77 7.98 -13.56
N GLU A 95 -8.79 7.46 -12.35
CA GLU A 95 -7.71 7.59 -11.36
C GLU A 95 -6.86 6.32 -11.21
N TYR A 96 -7.49 5.14 -11.24
CA TYR A 96 -6.85 3.86 -11.05
C TYR A 96 -7.51 2.75 -11.90
N ARG A 97 -6.76 2.19 -12.83
CA ARG A 97 -7.28 1.21 -13.81
C ARG A 97 -7.04 -0.26 -13.43
N MET A 98 -6.24 -0.51 -12.39
CA MET A 98 -5.91 -1.87 -12.00
C MET A 98 -7.03 -2.44 -11.14
N THR A 99 -7.69 -3.48 -11.64
CA THR A 99 -8.86 -4.08 -11.01
C THR A 99 -8.62 -5.46 -10.39
N ASP A 100 -7.40 -6.00 -10.53
CA ASP A 100 -6.98 -7.31 -10.00
C ASP A 100 -6.77 -7.20 -8.47
N ASP A 101 -7.60 -7.90 -7.71
CA ASP A 101 -7.65 -7.79 -6.25
C ASP A 101 -6.43 -8.41 -5.59
N GLU A 102 -6.00 -9.58 -6.07
CA GLU A 102 -4.79 -10.26 -5.61
C GLU A 102 -3.56 -9.38 -5.84
N TYR A 103 -3.46 -8.76 -7.02
CA TYR A 103 -2.40 -7.81 -7.30
C TYR A 103 -2.47 -6.58 -6.38
N ASN A 104 -3.65 -6.02 -6.15
CA ASN A 104 -3.84 -4.85 -5.28
C ASN A 104 -3.41 -5.12 -3.83
N VAL A 105 -3.77 -6.30 -3.30
CA VAL A 105 -3.34 -6.75 -1.97
C VAL A 105 -1.84 -6.96 -1.93
N ALA A 106 -1.26 -7.60 -2.95
CA ALA A 106 0.18 -7.79 -3.03
C ALA A 106 0.93 -6.44 -3.12
N LEU A 107 0.38 -5.46 -3.84
CA LEU A 107 0.99 -4.15 -4.00
C LEU A 107 1.03 -3.38 -2.68
N VAL A 108 -0.08 -3.32 -1.93
CA VAL A 108 -0.07 -2.64 -0.63
C VAL A 108 0.87 -3.33 0.37
N SER A 109 0.93 -4.67 0.36
CA SER A 109 1.89 -5.44 1.16
C SER A 109 3.34 -5.07 0.83
N TYR A 110 3.67 -5.05 -0.47
CA TYR A 110 4.98 -4.67 -0.96
C TYR A 110 5.37 -3.25 -0.53
N LEU A 111 4.44 -2.29 -0.62
CA LEU A 111 4.70 -0.89 -0.24
C LEU A 111 4.98 -0.76 1.27
N ILE A 112 4.26 -1.48 2.12
CA ILE A 112 4.50 -1.49 3.57
C ILE A 112 5.89 -2.07 3.86
N ASP A 113 6.18 -3.26 3.34
CA ASP A 113 7.45 -3.93 3.57
C ASP A 113 8.62 -3.07 3.09
N HIS A 114 8.56 -2.58 1.85
CA HIS A 114 9.66 -1.86 1.24
C HIS A 114 9.85 -0.44 1.80
N LEU A 115 8.77 0.34 1.91
CA LEU A 115 8.86 1.77 2.21
C LEU A 115 8.79 2.09 3.72
N LEU A 116 8.10 1.25 4.50
CA LEU A 116 7.85 1.51 5.92
C LEU A 116 8.70 0.61 6.82
N LEU A 117 8.84 -0.66 6.47
CA LEU A 117 9.58 -1.64 7.28
C LEU A 117 11.02 -1.87 6.82
N ASN A 118 11.41 -1.29 5.67
CA ASN A 118 12.71 -1.48 5.03
C ASN A 118 13.08 -2.97 4.88
N ARG A 119 12.07 -3.79 4.60
CA ARG A 119 12.19 -5.19 4.25
C ARG A 119 12.34 -5.31 2.76
N PHE A 120 13.21 -6.22 2.34
CA PHE A 120 13.28 -6.55 0.93
C PHE A 120 11.99 -7.31 0.57
N ALA A 121 11.29 -6.80 -0.44
CA ALA A 121 9.98 -7.24 -0.92
C ALA A 121 10.08 -7.55 -2.44
N GLU A 122 9.52 -8.65 -2.94
CA GLU A 122 9.37 -8.86 -4.39
C GLU A 122 8.21 -8.02 -4.94
N LEU A 123 8.47 -7.25 -6.00
CA LEU A 123 7.42 -6.44 -6.62
C LEU A 123 6.40 -7.36 -7.30
N PRO A 124 5.10 -7.28 -6.95
CA PRO A 124 4.09 -8.14 -7.55
C PRO A 124 3.91 -7.84 -9.05
N LEU A 125 3.57 -8.89 -9.79
CA LEU A 125 3.19 -8.81 -11.20
C LEU A 125 1.68 -9.12 -11.32
N PRO A 126 0.90 -8.33 -12.07
CA PRO A 126 -0.51 -8.65 -12.32
C PRO A 126 -0.63 -9.98 -13.06
N GLY A 127 -1.62 -10.81 -12.70
CA GLY A 127 -1.74 -12.19 -13.20
C GLY A 127 -2.06 -12.32 -14.71
N LYS A 128 -2.42 -11.21 -15.39
CA LYS A 128 -2.85 -11.19 -16.79
C LYS A 128 -2.06 -10.20 -17.67
N MET A 129 -0.73 -10.13 -17.53
CA MET A 129 0.10 -9.33 -18.43
C MET A 129 1.16 -10.16 -19.15
N SER A 130 1.42 -9.80 -20.41
CA SER A 130 2.56 -10.32 -21.18
C SER A 130 3.89 -9.85 -20.58
N ASP A 131 4.99 -10.55 -20.82
CA ASP A 131 6.32 -10.20 -20.28
C ASP A 131 6.76 -8.75 -20.62
N ALA A 132 6.35 -8.25 -21.79
CA ALA A 132 6.61 -6.88 -22.22
C ALA A 132 5.82 -5.83 -21.42
N ASP A 133 4.59 -6.15 -21.02
CA ASP A 133 3.76 -5.29 -20.19
C ASP A 133 4.20 -5.32 -18.73
N ALA A 134 4.66 -6.48 -18.24
CA ALA A 134 5.26 -6.62 -16.93
C ALA A 134 6.51 -5.74 -16.74
N ALA A 135 7.31 -5.50 -17.80
CA ALA A 135 8.47 -4.61 -17.74
C ALA A 135 8.07 -3.12 -17.66
N ARG A 136 7.04 -2.70 -18.42
CA ARG A 136 6.49 -1.32 -18.35
C ARG A 136 5.75 -1.05 -17.04
N HIS A 137 5.11 -2.08 -16.49
CA HIS A 137 4.46 -2.05 -15.19
C HIS A 137 5.48 -1.83 -14.06
N ARG A 138 6.59 -2.57 -14.08
CA ARG A 138 7.74 -2.33 -13.17
C ARG A 138 8.18 -0.88 -13.21
N GLN A 139 8.35 -0.33 -14.41
CA GLN A 139 8.69 1.07 -14.62
C GLN A 139 7.61 2.07 -14.17
N HIS A 140 6.38 1.68 -13.82
CA HIS A 140 5.34 2.56 -13.27
C HIS A 140 5.13 2.41 -11.75
N VAL A 141 5.55 1.28 -11.17
CA VAL A 141 5.34 0.98 -9.75
C VAL A 141 6.52 1.41 -8.87
N MET A 142 7.78 1.03 -9.16
CA MET A 142 9.01 1.44 -8.44
C MET A 142 10.29 1.25 -9.29
N GLY A 143 11.40 1.90 -8.93
CA GLY A 143 12.73 1.72 -9.54
C GLY A 143 13.65 0.79 -8.71
N SER A 144 14.16 -0.29 -9.34
CA SER A 144 15.20 -1.26 -8.88
C SER A 144 14.79 -2.47 -7.98
N LYS A 145 15.66 -3.51 -8.01
CA LYS A 145 15.47 -4.99 -7.96
C LYS A 145 15.15 -5.67 -6.59
N PRO A 146 14.67 -6.95 -6.57
CA PRO A 146 13.96 -7.56 -5.42
C PRO A 146 14.74 -8.62 -4.59
N GLY A 147 14.16 -9.00 -3.43
CA GLY A 147 14.39 -10.28 -2.72
C GLY A 147 13.57 -10.48 -1.42
N GLY A 148 12.66 -11.47 -1.36
CA GLY A 148 11.88 -11.88 -0.17
C GLY A 148 10.51 -11.18 -0.02
N SER A 149 9.49 -11.76 0.64
CA SER A 149 8.19 -11.09 0.92
C SER A 149 7.36 -11.83 1.98
N ILE A 150 6.66 -11.10 2.86
CA ILE A 150 5.56 -11.58 3.72
C ILE A 150 4.21 -11.28 3.03
N ARG A 151 3.17 -12.08 3.33
CA ARG A 151 1.91 -12.12 2.56
C ARG A 151 0.73 -11.52 3.34
N LEU A 152 0.17 -10.41 2.86
CA LEU A 152 -1.26 -10.12 3.07
C LEU A 152 -2.08 -11.10 2.24
N ASN A 153 -3.13 -11.69 2.82
CA ASN A 153 -4.00 -12.64 2.12
C ASN A 153 -5.46 -12.16 2.12
N ILE A 154 -6.16 -12.37 1.00
CA ILE A 154 -7.62 -12.17 0.90
C ILE A 154 -8.32 -13.28 1.70
N VAL A 155 -9.31 -12.93 2.50
CA VAL A 155 -10.00 -13.84 3.45
C VAL A 155 -11.38 -14.24 2.93
N ASN A 156 -11.69 -14.01 1.65
CA ASN A 156 -13.01 -14.35 1.12
C ASN A 156 -13.36 -15.81 1.42
N GLY A 157 -14.47 -15.98 2.14
CA GLY A 157 -15.01 -17.26 2.53
C GLY A 157 -15.49 -18.05 1.32
N GLN A 158 -14.86 -19.22 1.15
CA GLN A 158 -15.15 -20.32 0.21
C GLN A 158 -14.78 -20.10 -1.26
#